data_AF-A0A368GWH0-F1
#
_entry.id   AF-A0A368GWH0-F1
#
_cell.length_a   1.000
_cell.length_b   1.000
_cell.length_c   1.000
_cell.angle_alpha   90.00
_cell.angle_beta   90.00
_cell.angle_gamma   90.00
#
_symmetry.space_group_name_H-M   'P 1'
#
loop_
_entity.id
_entity.type
_entity.pdbx_description
1 polymer ?
#
loop_
_entity_poly.entity_id
_entity_poly.type
_entity_poly.pdbx_seq_one_letter_code
_entity_poly.pdbx_strand_id
1 'polypeptide(L)'
;MAIIRTKKQVSSITFSTQLKLVIMMLCSSSIFFLEGCVPVSYIVAAAVLKTFVGCEVPIHFTAFFLPLNLIPLSNSLLYFVIFKQYRVTALRWIWRRCLFCKSNKPSTRTQLHRSILK
;
A
#
# COMPACT_ATOMS: atom_id res chain seq x y z
N MET A 1 -8.71 31.19 -30.12
CA MET A 1 -8.61 31.31 -28.63
C MET A 1 -8.65 29.97 -27.87
N ALA A 2 -9.30 28.91 -28.35
CA ALA A 2 -9.44 27.62 -27.61
C ALA A 2 -8.13 26.80 -27.49
N ILE A 3 -7.25 26.86 -28.49
CA ILE A 3 -6.00 26.09 -28.55
C ILE A 3 -4.93 26.59 -27.57
N ILE A 4 -5.01 27.86 -27.15
CA ILE A 4 -4.05 28.46 -26.20
C ILE A 4 -4.37 28.02 -24.76
N ARG A 5 -5.66 27.78 -24.44
CA ARG A 5 -6.09 27.30 -23.12
C ARG A 5 -5.66 25.86 -22.86
N THR A 6 -5.63 24.99 -23.87
CA THR A 6 -5.22 23.59 -23.70
C THR A 6 -3.73 23.44 -23.41
N LYS A 7 -2.85 24.26 -24.02
CA LYS A 7 -1.39 24.23 -23.72
C LYS A 7 -1.06 24.58 -22.26
N LYS A 8 -1.68 25.63 -21.71
CA LYS A 8 -1.52 26.00 -20.28
C LYS A 8 -2.11 24.96 -19.32
N GLN A 9 -3.19 24.29 -19.74
CA GLN A 9 -3.85 23.27 -18.92
C GLN A 9 -3.04 21.97 -18.88
N VAL A 10 -2.42 21.57 -19.99
CA VAL A 10 -1.53 20.40 -20.05
C VAL A 10 -0.27 20.62 -19.20
N SER A 11 0.34 21.80 -19.23
CA SER A 11 1.53 22.11 -18.40
C SER A 11 1.24 22.10 -16.89
N SER A 12 0.04 22.53 -16.49
CA SER A 12 -0.40 22.50 -15.09
C SER A 12 -0.67 21.06 -14.60
N ILE A 13 -1.26 20.21 -15.45
CA ILE A 13 -1.51 18.80 -15.11
C ILE A 13 -0.19 18.01 -15.01
N THR A 14 0.77 18.24 -15.91
CA THR A 14 2.10 17.62 -15.83
C THR A 14 2.88 18.08 -14.60
N PHE A 15 2.80 19.37 -14.25
CA PHE A 15 3.42 19.89 -13.04
C PHE A 15 2.79 19.29 -11.77
N SER A 16 1.45 19.22 -11.69
CA SER A 16 0.75 18.61 -10.55
C SER A 16 1.06 17.13 -10.38
N THR A 17 1.23 16.39 -11.48
CA THR A 17 1.62 14.97 -11.44
C THR A 17 3.07 14.79 -11.03
N GLN A 18 4.00 15.62 -11.53
CA GLN A 18 5.39 15.63 -11.08
C GLN A 18 5.51 15.97 -9.60
N LEU A 19 4.79 16.98 -9.10
CA LEU A 19 4.78 17.33 -7.69
C LEU A 19 4.29 16.16 -6.81
N LYS A 20 3.24 15.46 -7.24
CA LYS A 20 2.75 14.26 -6.53
C LYS A 20 3.77 13.12 -6.52
N LEU A 21 4.51 12.92 -7.61
CA LEU A 21 5.59 11.94 -7.67
C LEU A 21 6.73 12.31 -6.72
N VAL A 22 7.12 13.58 -6.66
CA VAL A 22 8.15 14.05 -5.72
C VAL A 22 7.71 13.86 -4.27
N ILE A 23 6.48 14.24 -3.92
CA ILE A 23 5.92 14.03 -2.58
C ILE A 23 5.91 12.53 -2.23
N MET A 24 5.52 11.68 -3.18
CA MET A 24 5.53 10.23 -2.99
C MET A 24 6.94 9.69 -2.73
N MET A 25 7.94 10.13 -3.49
CA MET A 25 9.33 9.71 -3.27
C MET A 25 9.83 10.15 -1.90
N LEU A 26 9.54 11.38 -1.48
CA LEU A 26 9.87 11.89 -0.14
C LEU A 26 9.21 11.03 0.94
N CYS A 27 7.89 10.81 0.87
CA CYS A 27 7.20 10.00 1.85
C CYS A 27 7.68 8.54 1.88
N SER A 28 7.97 7.93 0.72
CA SER A 28 8.51 6.57 0.65
C SER A 28 9.88 6.46 1.31
N SER A 29 10.76 7.46 1.07
CA SER A 29 12.06 7.52 1.73
C SER A 29 11.94 7.70 3.25
N SER A 30 10.99 8.51 3.73
CA SER A 30 10.72 8.66 5.16
C SER A 30 10.21 7.39 5.81
N ILE A 31 9.32 6.64 5.12
CA ILE A 31 8.82 5.34 5.60
C ILE A 31 9.98 4.35 5.72
N PHE A 32 10.83 4.26 4.70
CA PHE A 32 12.00 3.39 4.73
C PHE A 32 12.94 3.72 5.89
N PHE A 33 13.15 5.02 6.16
CA PHE A 33 14.00 5.46 7.26
C PHE A 33 13.39 5.12 8.64
N LEU A 34 12.10 5.37 8.83
CA LEU A 34 11.40 5.17 10.10
C LEU A 34 11.12 3.70 10.42
N GLU A 35 10.67 2.91 9.45
CA GLU A 35 10.31 1.50 9.66
C GLU A 35 11.50 0.56 9.43
N GLY A 36 12.52 0.99 8.68
CA GLY A 36 13.70 0.20 8.39
C GLY A 36 14.93 0.64 9.18
N CYS A 37 15.47 1.82 8.86
CA CYS A 37 16.78 2.25 9.35
C CYS A 37 16.80 2.52 10.87
N VAL A 38 15.78 3.16 11.43
CA VAL A 38 15.73 3.49 12.86
C VAL A 38 15.67 2.24 13.75
N PRO A 39 14.76 1.27 13.52
CA PRO A 39 14.73 0.00 14.25
C PRO A 39 16.06 -0.77 14.18
N VAL A 40 16.64 -0.87 12.99
CA VAL A 40 17.89 -1.61 12.78
C VAL A 40 19.06 -0.94 13.48
N SER A 41 19.21 0.39 13.35
CA SER A 41 20.27 1.14 14.01
C SER A 41 20.17 1.08 15.54
N TYR A 42 18.94 1.08 16.09
CA TYR A 42 18.70 0.88 17.52
C TYR A 42 19.18 -0.50 17.99
N ILE A 43 18.85 -1.58 17.27
CA ILE A 43 19.31 -2.94 17.61
C ILE A 43 20.84 -3.01 17.61
N VAL A 44 21.46 -2.47 16.56
CA VAL A 44 22.93 -2.47 16.43
C VAL A 44 23.56 -1.68 17.57
N ALA A 45 23.03 -0.49 17.88
CA ALA A 45 23.52 0.33 18.99
C ALA A 45 23.36 -0.38 20.35
N ALA A 46 22.22 -1.04 20.59
CA ALA A 46 21.98 -1.81 21.81
C ALA A 46 22.94 -3.01 21.94
N ALA A 47 23.20 -3.72 20.83
CA ALA A 47 24.16 -4.83 20.81
C ALA A 47 25.58 -4.35 21.12
N VAL A 48 25.99 -3.23 20.53
CA VAL A 48 27.27 -2.56 20.81
C VAL A 48 27.35 -2.16 22.29
N LEU A 49 26.31 -1.52 22.83
CA LEU A 49 26.28 -1.11 24.23
C LEU A 49 26.39 -2.30 25.19
N LYS A 50 25.74 -3.43 24.87
CA LYS A 50 25.88 -4.67 25.62
C LYS A 50 27.31 -5.20 25.59
N THR A 51 27.98 -5.17 24.44
CA THR A 51 29.37 -5.64 24.31
C THR A 51 30.38 -4.78 25.05
N PHE A 52 30.19 -3.45 25.12
CA PHE A 52 31.16 -2.54 25.74
C PHE A 52 30.89 -2.24 27.21
N VAL A 53 29.62 -2.20 27.63
CA VAL A 53 29.21 -1.74 28.97
C VAL A 53 28.63 -2.88 29.82
N GLY A 54 28.34 -4.05 29.22
CA GLY A 54 27.74 -5.19 29.93
C GLY A 54 26.28 -4.96 30.35
N CYS A 55 25.65 -3.89 29.84
CA CYS A 55 24.28 -3.53 30.19
C CYS A 55 23.30 -4.44 29.43
N GLU A 56 22.41 -5.14 30.14
CA GLU A 56 21.38 -5.97 29.52
C GLU A 56 20.24 -5.09 29.00
N VAL A 57 20.25 -4.80 27.70
CA VAL A 57 19.08 -4.26 27.01
C VAL A 57 18.15 -5.43 26.65
N PRO A 58 16.86 -5.41 27.01
CA PRO A 58 15.92 -6.43 26.58
C PRO A 58 15.66 -6.29 25.07
N ILE A 59 16.35 -7.11 24.27
CA ILE A 59 16.19 -7.08 22.81
C ILE A 59 15.01 -7.97 22.42
N HIS A 60 13.81 -7.38 22.32
CA HIS A 60 12.66 -8.05 21.71
C HIS A 60 12.80 -8.06 20.18
N PHE A 61 13.71 -8.88 19.65
CA PHE A 61 14.04 -8.94 18.22
C PHE A 61 12.81 -9.06 17.31
N THR A 62 11.81 -9.85 17.70
CA THR A 62 10.59 -10.08 16.92
C THR A 62 9.74 -8.83 16.69
N ALA A 63 9.73 -7.87 17.63
CA ALA A 63 8.97 -6.63 17.50
C ALA A 63 9.60 -5.66 16.49
N PHE A 64 10.91 -5.76 16.23
CA PHE A 64 11.62 -4.87 15.32
C PHE A 64 11.69 -5.38 13.87
N PHE A 65 11.57 -6.69 13.63
CA PHE A 65 11.47 -7.24 12.27
C PHE A 65 10.06 -7.09 11.67
N LEU A 66 9.04 -6.90 12.52
CA LEU A 66 7.68 -6.64 12.06
C LEU A 66 7.55 -5.35 11.23
N PRO A 67 8.08 -4.18 11.66
CA PRO A 67 8.03 -2.95 10.86
C PRO A 67 8.73 -3.07 9.51
N LEU A 68 9.86 -3.80 9.41
CA LEU A 68 10.54 -4.07 8.13
C LEU A 68 9.63 -4.79 7.13
N ASN A 69 8.81 -5.75 7.59
CA ASN A 69 7.86 -6.47 6.75
C ASN A 69 6.63 -5.62 6.35
N LEU A 70 6.38 -4.51 7.05
CA LEU A 70 5.27 -3.60 6.74
C LEU A 70 5.65 -2.56 5.68
N ILE A 71 6.94 -2.32 5.40
CA ILE A 71 7.41 -1.35 4.40
C ILE A 71 6.73 -1.52 3.02
N PRO A 72 6.59 -2.74 2.44
CA PRO A 72 5.90 -2.91 1.16
C PRO A 72 4.41 -2.55 1.23
N LEU A 73 3.76 -2.84 2.37
CA LEU A 73 2.37 -2.51 2.62
C LEU A 73 2.19 -0.99 2.79
N SER A 74 3.03 -0.35 3.60
CA SER A 74 3.07 1.10 3.83
C SER A 74 3.28 1.86 2.52
N ASN A 75 4.20 1.40 1.66
CA ASN A 75 4.38 1.97 0.33
C ASN A 75 3.14 1.77 -0.55
N SER A 76 2.56 0.57 -0.60
CA SER A 76 1.35 0.30 -1.38
C SER A 76 0.16 1.19 -0.96
N LEU A 77 0.02 1.45 0.35
CA LEU A 77 -0.97 2.38 0.91
C LEU A 77 -0.65 3.83 0.52
N LEU A 78 0.62 4.23 0.51
CA LEU A 78 1.04 5.56 0.06
C LEU A 78 0.62 5.83 -1.39
N TYR A 79 0.87 4.88 -2.30
CA TYR A 79 0.43 4.96 -3.70
C TYR A 79 -1.09 5.09 -3.80
N PHE A 80 -1.82 4.31 -2.99
CA PHE A 80 -3.27 4.41 -2.90
C PHE A 80 -3.71 5.80 -2.42
N VAL A 81 -3.03 6.39 -1.45
CA VAL A 81 -3.42 7.70 -0.91
C VAL A 81 -3.17 8.83 -1.92
N ILE A 82 -2.00 8.87 -2.57
CA ILE A 82 -1.59 10.00 -3.41
C ILE A 82 -2.28 10.00 -4.79
N PHE A 83 -2.47 8.81 -5.39
CA PHE A 83 -2.99 8.70 -6.76
C PHE A 83 -4.48 8.32 -6.79
N LYS A 84 -5.34 9.33 -7.00
CA LYS A 84 -6.79 9.11 -7.21
C LYS A 84 -7.09 8.11 -8.33
N GLN A 85 -6.31 8.13 -9.41
CA GLN A 85 -6.46 7.19 -10.54
C GLN A 85 -6.20 5.74 -10.12
N TYR A 86 -5.23 5.52 -9.23
CA TYR A 86 -4.94 4.21 -8.66
C TYR A 86 -6.09 3.72 -7.78
N ARG A 87 -6.65 4.59 -6.92
CA ARG A 87 -7.84 4.27 -6.10
C ARG A 87 -9.02 3.81 -6.93
N VAL A 88 -9.36 4.58 -7.98
CA VAL A 88 -10.50 4.27 -8.86
C VAL A 88 -10.29 2.95 -9.57
N THR A 89 -9.07 2.68 -10.04
CA THR A 89 -8.74 1.43 -10.73
C THR A 89 -8.84 0.23 -9.79
N ALA A 90 -8.29 0.35 -8.57
CA ALA A 90 -8.37 -0.68 -7.54
C ALA A 90 -9.83 -0.98 -7.13
N LEU A 91 -10.64 0.07 -6.88
CA LEU A 91 -12.06 -0.07 -6.57
C LEU A 91 -12.84 -0.74 -7.70
N ARG A 92 -12.56 -0.36 -8.95
CA ARG A 92 -13.20 -0.95 -10.13
C ARG A 92 -12.84 -2.42 -10.30
N TRP A 93 -11.61 -2.80 -9.97
CA TRP A 93 -11.14 -4.18 -9.99
C TRP A 93 -11.78 -5.03 -8.88
N ILE A 94 -11.84 -4.50 -7.65
CA ILE A 94 -12.53 -5.14 -6.52
C ILE A 94 -14.02 -5.31 -6.83
N TRP A 95 -14.67 -4.26 -7.34
CA TRP A 95 -16.08 -4.31 -7.73
C TRP A 95 -16.37 -5.41 -8.76
N ARG A 96 -15.51 -5.54 -9.78
CA ARG A 96 -15.63 -6.64 -10.76
C ARG A 96 -15.53 -8.01 -10.09
N ARG A 97 -14.54 -8.23 -9.21
CA ARG A 97 -14.42 -9.51 -8.49
C ARG A 97 -15.61 -9.77 -7.55
N CYS A 98 -16.12 -8.77 -6.84
CA CYS A 98 -17.30 -8.90 -6.00
C CYS A 98 -18.56 -9.25 -6.80
N LEU A 99 -18.74 -8.66 -7.99
CA LEU A 99 -19.83 -9.01 -8.90
C LEU A 99 -19.71 -10.45 -9.41
N PHE A 100 -18.50 -10.90 -9.74
CA PHE A 100 -18.24 -12.30 -10.12
C PHE A 100 -18.54 -13.28 -8.96
N CYS A 101 -18.14 -12.94 -7.72
CA CYS A 101 -18.49 -13.75 -6.54
C CYS A 101 -20.00 -13.79 -6.28
N LYS A 102 -20.73 -12.72 -6.59
CA LYS A 102 -22.20 -12.67 -6.46
C LYS A 102 -22.91 -13.49 -7.56
N SER A 103 -22.31 -13.59 -8.75
CA SER A 103 -22.83 -14.37 -9.88
C SER A 103 -22.62 -15.88 -9.75
N ASN A 104 -21.66 -16.32 -8.90
CA ASN A 104 -21.38 -17.73 -8.64
C ASN A 104 -22.12 -18.30 -7.42
N LYS A 105 -23.19 -17.65 -6.95
CA LYS A 105 -24.16 -18.37 -6.11
C LYS A 105 -24.78 -19.46 -6.98
N PRO A 106 -24.60 -20.76 -6.67
CA PRO A 106 -25.34 -21.80 -7.37
C PRO A 106 -26.82 -21.51 -7.14
N SER A 107 -27.55 -21.28 -8.23
CA SER A 107 -28.99 -21.14 -8.18
C SER A 107 -29.57 -22.43 -7.60
N THR A 108 -30.00 -22.38 -6.34
CA THR A 108 -30.85 -23.39 -5.70
C THR A 108 -32.18 -23.59 -6.44
N ARG A 109 -32.46 -22.78 -7.47
CA ARG A 109 -33.63 -22.95 -8.35
C ARG A 109 -33.45 -24.06 -9.38
N THR A 110 -32.22 -24.49 -9.69
CA THR A 110 -31.96 -25.58 -10.65
C THR A 110 -31.87 -26.97 -10.01
N GLN A 111 -31.95 -27.09 -8.69
CA GLN A 111 -32.08 -28.39 -8.00
C GLN A 111 -33.53 -28.78 -7.72
N LEU A 112 -34.44 -27.82 -7.44
CA LEU A 112 -35.85 -28.15 -7.21
C LEU A 112 -36.56 -28.67 -8.47
N HIS A 113 -36.13 -28.23 -9.66
CA HIS A 113 -36.72 -28.70 -10.92
C HIS A 113 -36.25 -30.12 -11.33
N ARG A 114 -35.19 -30.65 -10.70
CA ARG A 114 -34.72 -32.03 -10.91
C ARG A 114 -35.32 -33.03 -9.91
N SER A 115 -35.97 -32.58 -8.84
CA SER A 115 -36.66 -33.45 -7.88
C SER A 115 -38.16 -33.60 -8.13
N ILE A 116 -38.74 -32.84 -9.07
CA ILE A 116 -40.18 -32.93 -9.44
C ILE A 116 -40.39 -33.84 -10.67
N LEU A 117 -39.29 -34.29 -11.31
CA LEU A 117 -39.30 -35.15 -12.50
C LEU A 117 -38.80 -36.58 -12.20
N LYS A 118 -38.82 -36.98 -10.93
CA LYS A 118 -38.64 -38.37 -10.49
C LYS A 118 -39.87 -38.84 -9.74
#